data_AF-A0A3C2A952-F1
#
_entry.id   AF-A0A3C2A952-F1
#
_cell.length_a   1.000
_cell.length_b   1.000
_cell.length_c   1.000
_cell.angle_alpha   90.00
_cell.angle_beta   90.00
_cell.angle_gamma   90.00
#
_symmetry.space_group_name_H-M   'P 1'
#
loop_
_entity.id
_entity.type
_entity.pdbx_description
1 polymer ?
#
loop_
_entity_poly.entity_id
_entity_poly.type
_entity_poly.pdbx_seq_one_letter_code
_entity_poly.pdbx_strand_id
1 'polypeptide(L)' 'MFREFDNPNWIHEGMNLSEVPRTRQYLLSLDIDFTKMKMRPTWLGQVMQQLNMFKVPAPAIEYNAEQGWVFHFLYY' A
#
# COMPACT_ATOMS: atom_id res chain seq x y z
N MET A 1 21.98 -3.29 -30.65
CA MET A 1 21.82 -4.15 -29.45
C MET A 1 20.31 -4.26 -29.24
N PHE A 2 19.68 -5.35 -29.67
CA PHE A 2 18.22 -5.45 -29.91
C PHE A 2 17.51 -6.35 -28.87
N ARG A 3 17.84 -6.23 -27.59
CA ARG A 3 17.27 -7.10 -26.52
C ARG A 3 16.81 -6.37 -25.26
N GLU A 4 16.83 -5.04 -25.23
CA GLU A 4 16.46 -4.26 -24.04
C GLU A 4 14.95 -4.06 -23.84
N PHE A 5 14.10 -4.60 -24.74
CA PHE A 5 12.64 -4.45 -24.68
C PHE A 5 11.88 -5.79 -24.59
N ASP A 6 12.58 -6.92 -24.45
CA ASP A 6 11.91 -8.22 -24.30
C ASP A 6 11.34 -8.35 -22.89
N ASN A 7 10.02 -8.53 -22.79
CA ASN A 7 9.33 -8.73 -21.52
C ASN A 7 9.88 -10.01 -20.86
N PRO A 8 10.47 -9.96 -19.65
CA PRO A 8 11.07 -11.12 -19.02
C PRO A 8 9.99 -12.18 -18.75
N ASN A 9 10.28 -13.40 -19.19
CA ASN A 9 9.39 -14.55 -19.01
C ASN A 9 9.68 -15.33 -17.72
N TRP A 10 10.66 -14.92 -16.91
CA TRP A 10 11.07 -15.58 -15.67
C TRP A 10 11.11 -14.60 -14.50
N ILE A 11 10.73 -15.07 -13.31
CA ILE A 11 11.00 -14.40 -12.03
C ILE A 11 12.28 -14.99 -11.41
N HIS A 12 12.90 -14.28 -10.46
CA HIS A 12 14.21 -14.60 -9.86
C HIS A 12 14.36 -16.03 -9.28
N GLU A 13 13.28 -16.80 -9.23
CA GLU A 13 13.18 -18.12 -8.61
C GLU A 13 12.95 -19.26 -9.62
N GLY A 14 13.16 -19.01 -10.93
CA GLY A 14 13.06 -20.03 -11.98
C GLY A 14 11.63 -20.40 -12.40
N MET A 15 10.62 -19.77 -11.81
CA MET A 15 9.23 -19.88 -12.25
C MET A 15 8.98 -19.03 -13.50
N ASN A 16 8.24 -19.57 -14.47
CA ASN A 16 7.76 -18.78 -15.61
C ASN A 16 6.74 -17.75 -15.12
N LEU A 17 6.83 -16.51 -15.63
CA LEU A 17 5.85 -15.46 -15.35
C LEU A 17 4.42 -15.87 -15.73
N SER A 18 4.27 -16.76 -16.71
CA SER A 18 2.99 -17.33 -17.15
C SER A 18 2.30 -18.22 -16.11
N GLU A 19 3.05 -18.77 -15.15
CA GLU A 19 2.53 -19.68 -14.12
C GLU A 19 2.09 -18.93 -12.85
N VAL A 20 2.38 -17.63 -12.76
CA VAL A 20 1.98 -16.81 -11.61
C VAL A 20 0.49 -16.44 -11.75
N PRO A 21 -0.39 -16.83 -10.81
CA PRO A 21 -1.79 -16.45 -10.85
C PRO A 21 -1.92 -14.93 -10.76
N ARG A 22 -2.54 -14.33 -11.78
CA ARG A 22 -2.78 -12.88 -11.84
C ARG A 22 -4.15 -12.59 -11.27
N THR A 23 -4.19 -12.14 -10.02
CA THR A 23 -5.45 -11.76 -9.37
C THR A 23 -5.50 -10.27 -9.12
N ARG A 24 -6.71 -9.71 -9.25
CA ARG A 24 -6.94 -8.29 -8.97
C ARG A 24 -7.18 -8.15 -7.48
N GLN A 25 -6.46 -7.22 -6.87
CA GLN A 25 -6.58 -6.85 -5.47
C GLN A 25 -7.03 -5.38 -5.40
N TYR A 26 -8.11 -5.13 -4.67
CA TYR A 26 -8.60 -3.79 -4.35
C TYR A 26 -8.41 -3.58 -2.86
N LEU A 27 -7.71 -2.53 -2.47
CA LEU A 27 -7.43 -2.21 -1.07
C LEU A 27 -8.06 -0.87 -0.71
N LEU A 28 -8.87 -0.86 0.34
CA LEU A 28 -9.46 0.33 0.93
C LEU A 28 -8.94 0.47 2.36
N SER A 29 -8.08 1.45 2.60
CA SER A 29 -7.56 1.78 3.93
C SER A 29 -8.08 3.13 4.42
N LEU A 30 -8.19 3.26 5.75
CA LEU A 30 -8.42 4.57 6.37
C LEU A 30 -7.09 5.33 6.45
N ASP A 31 -7.10 6.61 6.09
CA ASP A 31 -5.93 7.48 6.21
C ASP A 31 -6.20 8.63 7.17
N ILE A 32 -5.24 8.93 8.03
CA ILE A 32 -5.34 10.01 9.02
C ILE A 32 -4.44 11.16 8.56
N ASP A 33 -5.07 12.24 8.12
CA ASP A 33 -4.38 13.48 7.76
C ASP A 33 -4.20 14.36 9.01
N PHE A 34 -3.01 14.29 9.62
CA PHE A 34 -2.68 15.06 10.82
C PHE A 34 -2.62 16.57 10.57
N THR A 35 -2.49 17.00 9.31
CA THR A 35 -2.40 18.43 8.95
C THR A 35 -3.74 19.16 9.02
N LYS A 36 -4.85 18.43 8.88
CA LYS A 36 -6.22 18.99 8.95
C LYS A 36 -6.69 19.25 10.38
N MET A 37 -5.99 18.72 11.39
CA MET A 37 -6.36 18.92 12.78
C MET A 37 -5.99 20.33 13.26
N LYS A 38 -6.99 21.14 13.62
CA LYS A 38 -6.80 22.50 14.16
C LYS A 38 -6.30 22.43 15.60
N MET A 39 -4.98 22.48 15.77
CA MET A 39 -4.35 22.56 17.10
C MET A 39 -4.33 24.01 17.60
N ARG A 40 -4.68 24.22 18.88
CA ARG A 40 -4.66 25.55 19.51
C ARG A 40 -3.22 26.10 19.68
N PRO A 41 -2.26 25.34 20.24
CA PRO A 41 -0.89 25.82 20.33
C PRO A 41 -0.10 25.58 19.05
N THR A 42 0.65 26.59 18.61
CA THR A 42 1.46 26.57 17.37
C THR A 42 2.49 25.45 17.33
N TRP A 43 3.12 25.13 18.47
CA TRP A 43 4.12 24.07 18.55
C TRP A 43 3.54 22.67 18.29
N LEU A 44 2.28 22.42 18.70
CA LEU A 44 1.63 21.13 18.48
C LEU A 44 1.28 20.94 17.01
N GLY A 45 0.96 22.03 16.29
CA GLY A 45 0.82 22.01 14.83
C GLY A 45 2.11 21.57 14.13
N GLN A 46 3.28 22.01 14.61
CA GLN A 46 4.57 21.58 14.06
C GLN A 46 4.83 20.08 14.33
N VAL A 47 4.48 19.57 15.51
CA VAL A 47 4.58 18.13 15.82
C VAL A 47 3.67 17.32 14.90
N MET A 48 2.42 17.75 14.68
CA MET A 48 1.49 17.07 13.78
C MET A 48 2.00 17.00 12.33
N GLN A 49 2.64 18.07 11.83
CA GLN A 49 3.27 18.04 10.50
C GLN A 49 4.39 16.99 10.41
N GLN A 50 5.21 16.85 11.44
CA GLN A 50 6.26 15.82 11.46
C GLN A 50 5.68 14.41 11.55
N LEU A 51 4.61 14.22 12.35
CA LEU A 51 3.94 12.92 12.45
C LEU A 51 3.28 12.49 11.13
N ASN A 52 2.79 13.43 10.32
CA ASN A 52 2.21 13.14 9.01
C ASN A 52 3.22 12.53 8.01
N MET A 53 4.53 12.66 8.26
CA MET A 53 5.56 12.03 7.45
C MET A 53 5.66 10.51 7.73
N PHE A 54 5.21 10.07 8.91
CA PHE A 54 5.19 8.66 9.27
C PHE A 54 3.87 8.03 8.83
N LYS A 55 3.95 6.95 8.04
CA LYS A 55 2.78 6.12 7.75
C LYS A 55 2.29 5.48 9.04
N VAL A 56 1.11 5.88 9.49
CA VAL A 56 0.44 5.23 10.62
C VAL A 56 -0.31 4.02 10.08
N PRO A 57 -0.10 2.82 10.65
CA PRO A 57 -0.80 1.67 10.17
C PRO A 57 -2.28 1.79 10.56
N ALA A 58 -3.15 1.51 9.60
CA ALA A 58 -4.58 1.72 9.72
C ALA A 58 -5.34 0.45 9.35
N PRO A 59 -6.58 0.29 9.84
CA PRO A 59 -7.42 -0.79 9.39
C PRO A 59 -7.71 -0.64 7.89
N ALA A 60 -7.65 -1.75 7.18
CA ALA A 60 -7.90 -1.82 5.75
C ALA A 60 -8.83 -3.00 5.43
N ILE A 61 -9.62 -2.83 4.39
CA ILE A 61 -10.42 -3.88 3.78
C ILE A 61 -9.84 -4.15 2.41
N GLU A 62 -9.52 -5.40 2.16
CA GLU A 62 -9.07 -5.90 0.87
C GLU A 62 -10.17 -6.72 0.23
N TYR A 63 -10.33 -6.57 -1.08
CA TYR A 63 -11.08 -7.48 -1.92
C TYR A 63 -10.16 -8.06 -2.98
N ASN A 64 -9.99 -9.38 -2.99
CA ASN A 64 -9.22 -10.09 -4.01
C ASN A 64 -10.03 -11.25 -4.62
N ALA A 65 -9.64 -11.71 -5.81
CA ALA A 65 -10.37 -12.75 -6.54
C ALA A 65 -10.20 -14.17 -5.95
N GLU A 66 -9.23 -14.38 -5.05
CA GLU A 66 -8.92 -15.71 -4.50
C GLU A 66 -9.61 -15.97 -3.16
N GLN A 67 -9.57 -14.98 -2.28
CA GLN A 67 -9.99 -15.01 -0.88
C GLN A 67 -11.25 -14.16 -0.63
N GLY A 68 -11.66 -13.32 -1.59
CA GLY A 68 -12.82 -12.45 -1.46
C GLY A 68 -12.51 -11.25 -0.56
N TRP A 69 -13.38 -10.99 0.41
CA TRP A 69 -13.23 -9.88 1.36
C TRP A 69 -12.33 -10.28 2.53
N VAL A 70 -11.22 -9.57 2.71
CA VAL A 70 -10.27 -9.76 3.81
C VAL A 70 -10.19 -8.48 4.63
N PHE A 71 -10.36 -8.60 5.95
CA PHE A 71 -10.24 -7.47 6.87
C PHE A 71 -8.87 -7.49 7.54
N HIS A 72 -8.12 -6.41 7.36
CA HIS A 72 -6.83 -6.18 8.01
C HIS A 72 -7.03 -5.17 9.14
N PHE A 73 -6.85 -5.59 10.39
CA PHE A 73 -6.94 -4.66 11.54
C PHE A 73 -5.82 -3.63 11.53
N LEU A 74 -4.66 -3.99 10.96
CA LEU A 74 -3.46 -3.16 10.90
C LEU A 74 -2.73 -3.45 9.58
N TYR A 75 -2.65 -2.46 8.69
CA TYR A 75 -2.04 -2.55 7.35
C TYR A 75 -0.96 -1.46 7.16
N TYR A 76 0.12 -1.75 6.41
CA TYR A 76 1.28 -0.87 6.17
C TYR A 76 1.52 -0.55 4.68
#